data_AF-A0A938UEN5-F1
#
_entry.id   AF-A0A938UEN5-F1
#
_cell.length_a   1.000
_cell.length_b   1.000
_cell.length_c   1.000
_cell.angle_alpha   90.00
_cell.angle_beta   90.00
_cell.angle_gamma   90.00
#
_symmetry.space_group_name_H-M   'P 1'
#
loop_
_entity.id
_entity.type
_entity.pdbx_description
1 polymer ?
#
loop_
_entity_poly.entity_id
_entity_poly.type
_entity_poly.pdbx_seq_one_letter_code
_entity_poly.pdbx_strand_id
1 'polypeptide(L)'
;MGEAALSARSSHYRPRSPQTSQYYQCIEDNFETFERVYDERFSRQYGFFRPFVKDVMYRYLDCGDLHRGFARIRCPDCGHEQLLAFSCKRRHFCPSCHQKRVVEFGEWLCMEVVKKVPHRHVVFSIPKILRRYFLYDRSLLSDLSRCAWETLKTLYQCVSGEENAAPGAVIAIQTFGDLLRFNPHCHVLVSDGCFYETGSFKVAPPPDRKGLEKLFRSKVLNLLLAKGKITPGTITLLDSWKHTGFTVFCGERIYPNDDTAMENLARYIIRASFSQERMTYLRNEATVVYKAKKGRETKTFDACEWLAAMCSHIPNQGEQMVRYYGYYSNVCRGKRQKEKTDDAIPCIIKTDAASPARRRSWASLIQKIYEVDPLTCPQCKGAMKIISFIEQAEV
;
A
#
# COMPACT_ATOMS: atom_id res chain seq x y z
N MET A 1 20.50 26.01 6.75
CA MET A 1 21.76 25.28 6.53
C MET A 1 22.03 24.49 7.80
N GLY A 2 21.89 23.18 7.73
CA GLY A 2 22.10 22.27 8.84
C GLY A 2 22.39 20.92 8.22
N GLU A 3 23.67 20.58 8.17
CA GLU A 3 24.19 19.35 7.60
C GLU A 3 23.58 18.16 8.34
N ALA A 4 22.70 17.44 7.65
CA ALA A 4 22.34 16.10 8.05
C ALA A 4 23.59 15.24 7.88
N ALA A 5 24.18 14.83 9.00
CA ALA A 5 25.27 13.87 9.03
C ALA A 5 24.89 12.67 8.15
N LEU A 6 25.62 12.52 7.04
CA LEU A 6 25.67 11.32 6.24
C LEU A 6 26.17 10.19 7.14
N SER A 7 25.24 9.48 7.78
CA SER A 7 25.51 8.23 8.49
C SER A 7 26.23 7.29 7.52
N ALA A 8 27.46 6.93 7.85
CA ALA A 8 28.26 5.99 7.08
C ALA A 8 27.47 4.70 6.87
N ARG A 9 27.20 4.35 5.61
CA ARG A 9 26.51 3.11 5.24
C ARG A 9 27.29 1.92 5.79
N SER A 10 26.74 1.26 6.80
CA SER A 10 27.26 0.00 7.34
C SER A 10 27.29 -1.06 6.24
N SER A 11 28.45 -1.67 5.98
CA SER A 11 28.57 -2.80 5.04
C SER A 11 28.09 -4.14 5.63
N HIS A 12 27.49 -4.09 6.83
CA HIS A 12 27.08 -5.24 7.62
C HIS A 12 25.61 -5.10 8.05
N TYR A 13 24.87 -6.20 8.03
CA TYR A 13 23.50 -6.24 8.55
C TYR A 13 23.55 -5.99 10.06
N ARG A 14 22.87 -4.95 10.52
CA ARG A 14 22.65 -4.70 11.95
C ARG A 14 21.21 -5.07 12.28
N PRO A 15 20.98 -6.01 13.22
CA PRO A 15 19.65 -6.23 13.77
C PRO A 15 19.07 -4.90 14.25
N ARG A 16 17.80 -4.67 13.96
CA ARG A 16 17.11 -3.49 14.50
C ARG A 16 16.89 -3.70 16.00
N SER A 17 16.80 -2.60 16.74
CA SER A 17 16.32 -2.58 18.13
C SER A 17 14.95 -1.89 18.16
N PRO A 18 13.85 -2.60 17.83
CA PRO A 18 12.50 -2.02 17.83
C PRO A 18 12.19 -1.23 19.10
N GLN A 19 12.65 -1.71 20.25
CA GLN A 19 12.42 -1.17 21.60
C GLN A 19 12.95 0.26 21.78
N THR A 20 13.92 0.69 20.98
CA THR A 20 14.46 2.06 21.04
C THR A 20 13.63 3.04 20.21
N SER A 21 12.67 2.56 19.42
CA SER A 21 11.82 3.44 18.62
C SER A 21 10.68 4.01 19.46
N GLN A 22 10.42 5.31 19.27
CA GLN A 22 9.30 6.01 19.92
C GLN A 22 7.95 5.37 19.58
N TYR A 23 7.81 4.78 18.39
CA TYR A 23 6.61 4.07 17.98
C TYR A 23 6.41 2.78 18.79
N TYR A 24 7.47 2.00 19.00
CA TYR A 24 7.42 0.82 19.86
C TYR A 24 7.06 1.19 21.31
N GLN A 25 7.77 2.16 21.88
CA GLN A 25 7.54 2.61 23.26
C GLN A 25 6.11 3.11 23.45
N CYS A 26 5.58 3.89 22.50
CA CYS A 26 4.19 4.35 22.55
C CYS A 26 3.18 3.19 22.57
N ILE A 27 3.42 2.10 21.84
CA ILE A 27 2.53 0.93 21.86
C ILE A 27 2.70 0.19 23.19
N GLU A 28 3.94 -0.15 23.56
CA GLU A 28 4.25 -0.87 24.79
C GLU A 28 3.66 -0.19 26.03
N ASP A 29 3.82 1.13 26.15
CA ASP A 29 3.38 1.90 27.31
C ASP A 29 1.85 2.05 27.41
N ASN A 30 1.12 1.99 26.28
CA ASN A 30 -0.29 2.41 26.25
C ASN A 30 -1.26 1.33 25.80
N PHE A 31 -0.80 0.20 25.26
CA PHE A 31 -1.68 -0.77 24.58
C PHE A 31 -2.74 -1.37 25.51
N GLU A 32 -2.37 -1.80 26.72
CA GLU A 32 -3.32 -2.40 27.68
C GLU A 32 -4.40 -1.40 28.10
N THR A 33 -3.99 -0.15 28.37
CA THR A 33 -4.93 0.92 28.71
C THR A 33 -5.84 1.22 27.52
N PHE A 34 -5.27 1.33 26.31
CA PHE A 34 -6.00 1.55 25.08
C PHE A 34 -7.06 0.48 24.83
N GLU A 35 -6.74 -0.80 25.01
CA GLU A 35 -7.69 -1.91 24.85
C GLU A 35 -8.88 -1.76 25.79
N ARG A 36 -8.61 -1.46 27.08
CA ARG A 36 -9.66 -1.31 28.09
C ARG A 36 -10.61 -0.15 27.82
N VAL A 37 -10.10 0.96 27.29
CA VAL A 37 -10.90 2.21 27.13
C VAL A 37 -11.44 2.41 25.71
N TYR A 38 -11.13 1.51 24.76
CA TYR A 38 -11.42 1.75 23.34
C TYR A 38 -12.90 1.96 23.06
N ASP A 39 -13.74 1.03 23.53
CA ASP A 39 -15.15 1.02 23.17
C ASP A 39 -15.87 2.26 23.69
N GLU A 40 -15.52 2.71 24.89
CA GLU A 40 -16.06 3.92 25.51
C GLU A 40 -15.56 5.20 24.82
N ARG A 41 -14.24 5.34 24.63
CA ARG A 41 -13.62 6.61 24.20
C ARG A 41 -13.57 6.78 22.69
N PHE A 42 -13.39 5.70 21.93
CA PHE A 42 -12.91 5.78 20.54
C PHE A 42 -13.84 5.15 19.50
N SER A 43 -14.70 4.20 19.88
CA SER A 43 -15.57 3.48 18.93
C SER A 43 -16.39 4.40 18.02
N ARG A 44 -16.94 5.48 18.58
CA ARG A 44 -17.76 6.46 17.84
C ARG A 44 -16.98 7.20 16.74
N GLN A 45 -15.70 7.48 16.97
CA GLN A 45 -14.85 8.27 16.07
C GLN A 45 -14.04 7.39 15.12
N TYR A 46 -13.58 6.23 15.58
CA TYR A 46 -12.63 5.36 14.89
C TYR A 46 -13.21 4.01 14.47
N GLY A 47 -14.51 3.78 14.68
CA GLY A 47 -15.20 2.54 14.36
C GLY A 47 -14.97 1.47 15.44
N PHE A 48 -15.64 0.33 15.31
CA PHE A 48 -15.57 -0.77 16.28
C PHE A 48 -14.14 -1.28 16.48
N PHE A 49 -13.79 -1.66 17.72
CA PHE A 49 -12.57 -2.40 17.96
C PHE A 49 -12.71 -3.79 17.32
N ARG A 50 -11.72 -4.19 16.54
CA ARG A 50 -11.76 -5.46 15.81
C ARG A 50 -10.82 -6.43 16.51
N PRO A 51 -11.27 -7.60 17.00
CA PRO A 51 -10.47 -8.47 17.86
C PRO A 51 -9.06 -8.79 17.32
N PHE A 52 -8.92 -9.08 16.02
CA PHE A 52 -7.63 -9.40 15.40
C PHE A 52 -6.59 -8.26 15.47
N VAL A 53 -7.02 -7.01 15.71
CA VAL A 53 -6.10 -5.87 15.89
C VAL A 53 -5.21 -6.09 17.12
N LYS A 54 -5.73 -6.77 18.15
CA LYS A 54 -4.97 -7.19 19.32
C LYS A 54 -3.76 -8.05 18.92
N ASP A 55 -3.98 -9.07 18.10
CA ASP A 55 -2.93 -9.96 17.57
C ASP A 55 -1.96 -9.25 16.63
N VAL A 56 -2.36 -8.12 16.04
CA VAL A 56 -1.47 -7.29 15.22
C VAL A 56 -0.50 -6.51 16.11
N MET A 57 -0.98 -5.97 17.23
CA MET A 57 -0.15 -5.23 18.18
C MET A 57 0.84 -6.11 18.91
N TYR A 58 0.40 -7.23 19.50
CA TYR A 58 1.34 -8.15 20.20
C TYR A 58 2.42 -8.66 19.25
N ARG A 59 2.04 -9.14 18.06
CA ARG A 59 3.05 -9.59 17.09
C ARG A 59 3.95 -8.48 16.60
N TYR A 60 3.52 -7.22 16.64
CA TYR A 60 4.41 -6.10 16.36
C TYR A 60 5.43 -5.90 17.49
N LEU A 61 5.02 -6.01 18.75
CA LEU A 61 5.94 -5.95 19.90
C LEU A 61 6.97 -7.10 19.85
N ASP A 62 6.60 -8.27 19.34
CA ASP A 62 7.54 -9.39 19.12
C ASP A 62 8.45 -9.20 17.88
N CYS A 63 8.19 -8.19 17.05
CA CYS A 63 8.81 -8.10 15.73
C CYS A 63 10.29 -7.72 15.79
N GLY A 64 11.18 -8.65 15.46
CA GLY A 64 12.62 -8.40 15.46
C GLY A 64 13.28 -8.58 16.82
N ASP A 65 12.56 -9.13 17.80
CA ASP A 65 13.11 -9.56 19.07
C ASP A 65 13.74 -10.96 18.93
N LEU A 66 15.01 -11.11 19.30
CA LEU A 66 15.73 -12.39 19.26
C LEU A 66 15.19 -13.38 20.30
N HIS A 67 14.58 -12.92 21.40
CA HIS A 67 13.93 -13.79 22.38
C HIS A 67 12.68 -14.47 21.82
N ARG A 68 12.11 -13.93 20.73
CA ARG A 68 10.93 -14.46 20.02
C ARG A 68 11.28 -15.33 18.81
N GLY A 69 12.56 -15.66 18.65
CA GLY A 69 13.06 -16.57 17.63
C GLY A 69 13.81 -15.88 16.48
N PHE A 70 14.70 -16.65 15.86
CA PHE A 70 15.62 -16.17 14.84
C PHE A 70 16.12 -17.29 13.93
N ALA A 71 16.58 -16.91 12.74
CA ALA A 71 17.36 -17.77 11.86
C ALA A 71 18.86 -17.58 12.15
N ARG A 72 19.61 -18.68 12.25
CA ARG A 72 21.09 -18.65 12.27
C ARG A 72 21.60 -18.71 10.84
N ILE A 73 22.43 -17.74 10.47
CA ILE A 73 23.05 -17.65 9.15
C ILE A 73 24.55 -17.80 9.32
N ARG A 74 25.18 -18.73 8.59
CA ARG A 74 26.61 -19.02 8.65
C ARG A 74 27.26 -18.97 7.28
N CYS A 75 28.44 -18.38 7.20
CA CYS A 75 29.31 -18.46 6.03
C CYS A 75 30.06 -19.81 6.02
N PRO A 76 29.94 -20.62 4.96
CA PRO A 76 30.69 -21.88 4.87
C PRO A 76 32.19 -21.66 4.69
N ASP A 77 32.61 -20.53 4.10
CA ASP A 77 34.02 -20.30 3.72
C ASP A 77 34.89 -19.84 4.90
N CYS A 78 34.36 -18.94 5.75
CA CYS A 78 35.11 -18.37 6.88
C CYS A 78 34.49 -18.63 8.26
N GLY A 79 33.34 -19.33 8.32
CA GLY A 79 32.66 -19.66 9.58
C GLY A 79 31.93 -18.51 10.27
N HIS A 80 31.97 -17.28 9.74
CA HIS A 80 31.25 -16.13 10.34
C HIS A 80 29.75 -16.41 10.47
N GLU A 81 29.17 -16.09 11.63
CA GLU A 81 27.75 -16.29 11.93
C GLU A 81 27.04 -14.98 12.27
N GLN A 82 25.76 -14.90 11.92
CA GLN A 82 24.86 -13.83 12.33
C GLN A 82 23.45 -14.34 12.58
N LEU A 83 22.70 -13.60 13.42
CA LEU A 83 21.32 -13.90 13.77
C LEU A 83 20.36 -12.98 13.02
N LEU A 84 19.35 -13.56 12.39
CA LEU A 84 18.28 -12.83 11.73
C LEU A 84 16.97 -13.06 12.49
N ALA A 85 16.56 -12.07 13.30
CA ALA A 85 15.32 -12.12 14.06
C ALA A 85 14.08 -12.28 13.16
N PHE A 86 13.05 -12.94 13.68
CA PHE A 86 11.81 -13.12 12.94
C PHE A 86 11.03 -11.82 12.74
N SER A 87 10.28 -11.79 11.64
CA SER A 87 9.44 -10.65 11.27
C SER A 87 7.98 -10.96 11.54
N CYS A 88 7.23 -9.97 12.04
CA CYS A 88 5.81 -10.15 12.36
C CYS A 88 4.90 -10.26 11.13
N LYS A 89 5.41 -9.85 9.94
CA LYS A 89 4.67 -9.82 8.67
C LYS A 89 3.36 -9.01 8.71
N ARG A 90 3.20 -8.12 9.71
CA ARG A 90 1.99 -7.30 9.87
C ARG A 90 2.00 -6.10 8.91
N ARG A 91 1.24 -6.23 7.81
CA ARG A 91 1.00 -5.15 6.83
C ARG A 91 0.28 -3.95 7.47
N HIS A 92 0.55 -2.75 6.97
CA HIS A 92 -0.02 -1.46 7.39
C HIS A 92 0.22 -1.01 8.84
N PHE A 93 0.71 -1.89 9.72
CA PHE A 93 0.99 -1.56 11.11
C PHE A 93 2.50 -1.54 11.39
N CYS A 94 3.23 -2.64 11.11
CA CYS A 94 4.67 -2.68 11.28
C CYS A 94 5.37 -1.98 10.11
N PRO A 95 6.00 -0.79 10.29
CA PRO A 95 6.56 -0.03 9.16
C PRO A 95 7.68 -0.79 8.47
N SER A 96 8.45 -1.49 9.29
CA SER A 96 9.53 -2.40 8.97
C SER A 96 9.11 -3.51 7.99
N CYS A 97 8.06 -4.27 8.33
CA CYS A 97 7.55 -5.38 7.52
C CYS A 97 6.76 -4.88 6.31
N HIS A 98 6.03 -3.77 6.48
CA HIS A 98 5.25 -3.18 5.39
C HIS A 98 6.16 -2.58 4.32
N GLN A 99 7.26 -1.91 4.70
CA GLN A 99 8.23 -1.38 3.75
C GLN A 99 8.87 -2.50 2.92
N LYS A 100 9.15 -3.66 3.54
CA LYS A 100 9.59 -4.84 2.80
C LYS A 100 8.59 -5.23 1.72
N ARG A 101 7.32 -5.36 2.10
CA ARG A 101 6.23 -5.66 1.16
C ARG A 101 6.09 -4.59 0.06
N VAL A 102 6.30 -3.32 0.38
CA VAL A 102 6.23 -2.21 -0.59
C VAL A 102 7.26 -2.39 -1.71
N VAL A 103 8.49 -2.73 -1.34
CA VAL A 103 9.58 -2.98 -2.31
C VAL A 103 9.28 -4.24 -3.14
N GLU A 104 8.92 -5.35 -2.48
CA GLU A 104 8.61 -6.63 -3.15
C GLU A 104 7.45 -6.48 -4.14
N PHE A 105 6.38 -5.81 -3.74
CA PHE A 105 5.23 -5.56 -4.59
C PHE A 105 5.56 -4.63 -5.76
N GLY A 106 6.33 -3.57 -5.53
CA GLY A 106 6.71 -2.64 -6.59
C GLY A 106 7.45 -3.35 -7.70
N GLU A 107 8.41 -4.20 -7.33
CA GLU A 107 9.16 -5.02 -8.29
C GLU A 107 8.26 -6.05 -8.99
N TRP A 108 7.49 -6.84 -8.23
CA TRP A 108 6.58 -7.82 -8.82
C TRP A 108 5.57 -7.18 -9.78
N LEU A 109 5.03 -6.00 -9.43
CA LEU A 109 4.07 -5.30 -10.28
C LEU A 109 4.69 -4.91 -11.61
N CYS A 110 5.89 -4.33 -11.59
CA CYS A 110 6.63 -3.91 -12.78
C CYS A 110 7.07 -5.08 -13.65
N MET A 111 7.46 -6.21 -13.05
CA MET A 111 8.04 -7.34 -13.76
C MET A 111 6.99 -8.34 -14.27
N GLU A 112 5.91 -8.56 -13.52
CA GLU A 112 5.00 -9.71 -13.73
C GLU A 112 3.57 -9.32 -14.09
N VAL A 113 3.18 -8.05 -13.89
CA VAL A 113 1.78 -7.63 -14.06
C VAL A 113 1.62 -6.62 -15.17
N VAL A 114 2.31 -5.49 -15.06
CA VAL A 114 2.14 -4.39 -16.01
C VAL A 114 2.94 -4.65 -17.28
N LYS A 115 2.38 -4.24 -18.41
CA LYS A 115 3.02 -4.39 -19.71
C LYS A 115 3.80 -3.13 -20.06
N LYS A 116 4.77 -3.22 -20.98
CA LYS A 116 5.55 -2.07 -21.46
C LYS A 116 4.72 -1.18 -22.39
N VAL A 117 3.69 -0.55 -21.82
CA VAL A 117 2.80 0.42 -22.45
C VAL A 117 2.75 1.67 -21.57
N PRO A 118 2.23 2.82 -22.04
CA PRO A 118 2.09 3.99 -21.18
C PRO A 118 1.04 3.76 -20.07
N HIS A 119 1.23 4.39 -18.90
CA HIS A 119 0.28 4.35 -17.79
C HIS A 119 0.03 5.74 -17.20
N ARG A 120 -1.00 5.84 -16.35
CA ARG A 120 -1.27 6.99 -15.50
C ARG A 120 -1.52 6.58 -14.07
N HIS A 121 -1.23 7.52 -13.18
CA HIS A 121 -1.74 7.51 -11.82
C HIS A 121 -3.07 8.23 -11.76
N VAL A 122 -4.13 7.56 -11.32
CA VAL A 122 -5.43 8.19 -11.06
C VAL A 122 -5.80 8.00 -9.60
N VAL A 123 -6.32 9.04 -8.94
CA VAL A 123 -6.77 8.96 -7.55
C VAL A 123 -8.22 9.39 -7.44
N PHE A 124 -9.06 8.48 -6.95
CA PHE A 124 -10.48 8.73 -6.65
C PHE A 124 -10.67 8.90 -5.15
N SER A 125 -11.23 10.04 -4.72
CA SER A 125 -11.53 10.31 -3.31
C SER A 125 -12.99 10.70 -3.12
N ILE A 126 -13.51 10.43 -1.92
CA ILE A 126 -14.91 10.69 -1.54
C ILE A 126 -15.02 11.78 -0.45
N PRO A 127 -16.17 12.48 -0.37
CA PRO A 127 -16.41 13.52 0.62
C PRO A 127 -16.47 12.98 2.05
N LYS A 128 -16.08 13.84 3.01
CA LYS A 128 -16.00 13.49 4.45
C LYS A 128 -17.28 12.86 5.00
N ILE A 129 -18.44 13.38 4.60
CA ILE A 129 -19.75 12.90 5.07
C ILE A 129 -20.01 11.43 4.75
N LEU A 130 -19.47 10.91 3.63
CA LEU A 130 -19.67 9.52 3.22
C LEU A 130 -18.68 8.55 3.88
N ARG A 131 -17.55 9.04 4.39
CA ARG A 131 -16.45 8.19 4.89
C ARG A 131 -16.86 7.34 6.09
N ARG A 132 -17.81 7.81 6.89
CA ARG A 132 -18.33 7.08 8.06
C ARG A 132 -18.92 5.73 7.65
N TYR A 133 -19.61 5.64 6.52
CA TYR A 133 -20.17 4.37 6.06
C TYR A 133 -19.09 3.32 5.82
N PHE A 134 -17.97 3.70 5.20
CA PHE A 134 -16.82 2.82 4.95
C PHE A 134 -16.01 2.49 6.21
N LEU A 135 -16.07 3.34 7.24
CA LEU A 135 -15.42 3.10 8.52
C LEU A 135 -16.10 1.96 9.27
N TYR A 136 -17.44 2.02 9.37
CA TYR A 136 -18.24 1.03 10.09
C TYR A 136 -18.57 -0.21 9.24
N ASP A 137 -18.60 -0.07 7.91
CA ASP A 137 -18.82 -1.17 6.97
C ASP A 137 -17.68 -1.21 5.95
N ARG A 138 -16.61 -1.91 6.31
CA ARG A 138 -15.41 -2.02 5.48
C ARG A 138 -15.62 -2.84 4.21
N SER A 139 -16.70 -3.63 4.13
CA SER A 139 -17.03 -4.35 2.88
C SER A 139 -17.23 -3.38 1.71
N LEU A 140 -17.67 -2.15 2.00
CA LEU A 140 -17.82 -1.09 1.01
C LEU A 140 -16.48 -0.66 0.38
N LEU A 141 -15.33 -0.89 1.01
CA LEU A 141 -14.02 -0.56 0.43
C LEU A 141 -13.78 -1.32 -0.89
N SER A 142 -14.27 -2.56 -0.99
CA SER A 142 -14.19 -3.32 -2.24
C SER A 142 -15.09 -2.77 -3.33
N ASP A 143 -16.29 -2.34 -2.93
CA ASP A 143 -17.24 -1.74 -3.85
C ASP A 143 -16.76 -0.36 -4.32
N LEU A 144 -16.07 0.41 -3.47
CA LEU A 144 -15.42 1.67 -3.86
C LEU A 144 -14.39 1.47 -4.98
N SER A 145 -13.54 0.45 -4.84
CA SER A 145 -12.57 0.06 -5.87
C SER A 145 -13.28 -0.37 -7.15
N ARG A 146 -14.42 -1.06 -7.05
CA ARG A 146 -15.24 -1.41 -8.22
C ARG A 146 -15.83 -0.17 -8.88
N CYS A 147 -16.35 0.80 -8.12
CA CYS A 147 -16.82 2.07 -8.68
C CYS A 147 -15.71 2.80 -9.45
N ALA A 148 -14.49 2.87 -8.90
CA ALA A 148 -13.34 3.48 -9.57
C ALA A 148 -12.97 2.75 -10.87
N TRP A 149 -12.94 1.41 -10.83
CA TRP A 149 -12.70 0.59 -12.01
C TRP A 149 -13.76 0.80 -13.09
N GLU A 150 -15.04 0.68 -12.75
CA GLU A 150 -16.13 0.82 -13.72
C GLU A 150 -16.16 2.22 -14.34
N THR A 151 -15.81 3.26 -13.57
CA THR A 151 -15.66 4.62 -14.12
C THR A 151 -14.54 4.69 -15.17
N LEU A 152 -13.36 4.13 -14.88
CA LEU A 152 -12.24 4.12 -15.83
C LEU A 152 -12.56 3.26 -17.06
N LYS A 153 -13.12 2.07 -16.84
CA LYS A 153 -13.52 1.15 -17.91
C LYS A 153 -14.48 1.83 -18.87
N THR A 154 -15.55 2.46 -18.37
CA THR A 154 -16.51 3.20 -19.22
C THR A 154 -15.82 4.28 -20.03
N LEU A 155 -14.96 5.12 -19.42
CA LEU A 155 -14.26 6.18 -20.14
C LEU A 155 -13.39 5.61 -21.28
N TYR A 156 -12.53 4.64 -20.97
CA TYR A 156 -11.59 4.09 -21.93
C TYR A 156 -12.30 3.32 -23.06
N GLN A 157 -13.39 2.62 -22.76
CA GLN A 157 -14.23 1.98 -23.79
C GLN A 157 -14.88 3.00 -24.73
N CYS A 158 -15.49 4.06 -24.19
CA CYS A 158 -16.08 5.13 -25.01
C CYS A 158 -15.05 5.78 -25.95
N VAL A 159 -13.82 5.96 -25.47
CA VAL A 159 -12.73 6.55 -26.26
C VAL A 159 -12.18 5.58 -27.30
N SER A 160 -12.17 4.28 -27.01
CA SER A 160 -11.68 3.27 -27.93
C SER A 160 -12.61 2.99 -29.12
N GLY A 161 -13.92 3.19 -28.93
CA GLY A 161 -14.96 2.88 -29.93
C GLY A 161 -15.28 1.39 -30.08
N GLU A 162 -14.63 0.50 -29.31
CA GLU A 162 -14.79 -0.96 -29.39
C GLU A 162 -15.19 -1.55 -28.04
N GLU A 163 -16.19 -2.44 -28.03
CA GLU A 163 -16.73 -2.99 -26.78
C GLU A 163 -15.72 -3.89 -26.03
N ASN A 164 -14.91 -4.64 -26.76
CA ASN A 164 -13.96 -5.60 -26.19
C ASN A 164 -12.60 -4.98 -25.82
N ALA A 165 -12.36 -3.72 -26.19
CA ALA A 165 -11.16 -3.01 -25.81
C ALA A 165 -11.19 -2.67 -24.32
N ALA A 166 -10.15 -3.04 -23.58
CA ALA A 166 -10.11 -2.83 -22.13
C ALA A 166 -8.75 -2.31 -21.64
N PRO A 167 -8.72 -1.33 -20.72
CA PRO A 167 -7.50 -0.97 -20.04
C PRO A 167 -7.09 -2.08 -19.05
N GLY A 168 -5.82 -2.08 -18.65
CA GLY A 168 -5.34 -2.81 -17.48
C GLY A 168 -5.26 -1.87 -16.28
N ALA A 169 -5.80 -2.26 -15.12
CA ALA A 169 -5.74 -1.43 -13.92
C ALA A 169 -5.33 -2.21 -12.67
N VAL A 170 -4.53 -1.58 -11.82
CA VAL A 170 -4.21 -2.02 -10.47
C VAL A 170 -4.65 -0.94 -9.50
N ILE A 171 -5.63 -1.28 -8.65
CA ILE A 171 -6.27 -0.36 -7.72
C ILE A 171 -5.86 -0.71 -6.31
N ALA A 172 -5.17 0.20 -5.64
CA ALA A 172 -4.84 0.13 -4.22
C ALA A 172 -5.78 1.07 -3.43
N ILE A 173 -6.50 0.49 -2.47
CA ILE A 173 -7.35 1.24 -1.54
C ILE A 173 -6.48 1.74 -0.39
N GLN A 174 -6.59 3.03 -0.07
CA GLN A 174 -6.00 3.63 1.13
C GLN A 174 -7.11 4.21 2.00
N THR A 175 -6.95 4.11 3.31
CA THR A 175 -7.96 4.58 4.29
C THR A 175 -7.48 5.74 5.15
N PHE A 176 -6.33 6.34 4.83
CA PHE A 176 -5.65 7.32 5.66
C PHE A 176 -5.37 8.61 4.90
N GLY A 177 -5.56 9.74 5.57
CA GLY A 177 -5.07 11.04 5.13
C GLY A 177 -3.69 11.34 5.70
N ASP A 178 -3.17 12.54 5.42
CA ASP A 178 -1.83 12.93 5.86
C ASP A 178 -1.68 12.89 7.38
N LEU A 179 -2.70 13.31 8.14
CA LEU A 179 -2.72 13.30 9.61
C LEU A 179 -3.57 12.16 10.19
N LEU A 180 -3.47 10.95 9.62
CA LEU A 180 -4.16 9.73 10.11
C LEU A 180 -5.69 9.82 10.19
N ARG A 181 -6.29 10.81 9.54
CA ARG A 181 -7.75 10.90 9.43
C ARG A 181 -8.24 9.79 8.52
N PHE A 182 -9.32 9.12 8.90
CA PHE A 182 -9.94 8.12 8.04
C PHE A 182 -10.42 8.76 6.72
N ASN A 183 -9.81 8.32 5.63
CA ASN A 183 -10.00 8.83 4.28
C ASN A 183 -9.92 7.67 3.27
N PRO A 184 -11.02 6.94 3.03
CA PRO A 184 -11.06 5.92 1.99
C PRO A 184 -10.94 6.56 0.61
N HIS A 185 -9.92 6.16 -0.15
CA HIS A 185 -9.67 6.59 -1.51
C HIS A 185 -8.95 5.50 -2.29
N CYS A 186 -9.02 5.55 -3.62
CA CYS A 186 -8.41 4.57 -4.50
C CYS A 186 -7.28 5.22 -5.28
N HIS A 187 -6.06 4.72 -5.12
CA HIS A 187 -4.96 4.95 -6.04
C HIS A 187 -5.00 3.90 -7.14
N VAL A 188 -4.92 4.34 -8.39
CA VAL A 188 -5.06 3.49 -9.56
C VAL A 188 -3.84 3.68 -10.45
N LEU A 189 -3.13 2.59 -10.73
CA LEU A 189 -2.20 2.49 -11.84
C LEU A 189 -2.96 1.90 -13.02
N VAL A 190 -3.23 2.69 -14.06
CA VAL A 190 -4.00 2.26 -15.24
C VAL A 190 -3.18 2.43 -16.50
N SER A 191 -3.27 1.50 -17.44
CA SER A 191 -2.73 1.69 -18.78
C SER A 191 -3.41 2.89 -19.45
N ASP A 192 -2.64 3.78 -20.05
CA ASP A 192 -3.15 5.02 -20.64
C ASP A 192 -3.70 4.78 -22.06
N GLY A 193 -4.61 3.82 -22.16
CA GLY A 193 -5.10 3.23 -23.40
C GLY A 193 -5.72 1.86 -23.15
N CYS A 194 -6.18 1.25 -24.24
CA CYS A 194 -6.83 -0.06 -24.24
C CYS A 194 -5.98 -1.11 -24.93
N PHE A 195 -6.09 -2.34 -24.43
CA PHE A 195 -5.67 -3.55 -25.12
C PHE A 195 -6.85 -4.10 -25.92
N TYR A 196 -6.56 -4.55 -27.14
CA TYR A 196 -7.54 -5.07 -28.10
C TYR A 196 -7.39 -6.58 -28.25
N GLU A 197 -8.42 -7.26 -28.77
CA GLU A 197 -8.38 -8.70 -29.02
C GLU A 197 -7.30 -9.11 -30.03
N THR A 198 -6.95 -8.21 -30.94
CA THR A 198 -5.84 -8.37 -31.89
C THR A 198 -4.45 -8.43 -31.20
N GLY A 199 -4.39 -8.26 -29.88
CA GLY A 199 -3.15 -8.19 -29.10
C GLY A 199 -2.49 -6.81 -29.13
N SER A 200 -3.01 -5.88 -29.93
CA SER A 200 -2.48 -4.51 -30.04
C SER A 200 -2.89 -3.63 -28.85
N PHE A 201 -2.11 -2.57 -28.62
CA PHE A 201 -2.43 -1.53 -27.65
C PHE A 201 -2.56 -0.17 -28.32
N LYS A 202 -3.68 0.54 -28.05
CA LYS A 202 -3.90 1.92 -28.52
C LYS A 202 -3.94 2.89 -27.35
N VAL A 203 -3.11 3.92 -27.44
CA VAL A 203 -3.04 5.01 -26.48
C VAL A 203 -4.29 5.87 -26.56
N ALA A 204 -4.84 6.25 -25.40
CA ALA A 204 -5.98 7.15 -25.33
C ALA A 204 -5.57 8.64 -25.34
N PRO A 205 -6.44 9.56 -25.78
CA PRO A 205 -6.36 10.97 -25.43
C PRO A 205 -6.35 11.18 -23.89
N PRO A 206 -5.89 12.36 -23.43
CA PRO A 206 -5.96 12.70 -22.01
C PRO A 206 -7.37 12.54 -21.43
N PRO A 207 -7.51 11.93 -20.23
CA PRO A 207 -8.82 11.64 -19.67
C PRO A 207 -9.58 12.91 -19.26
N ASP A 208 -10.88 12.97 -19.57
CA ASP A 208 -11.76 14.03 -19.05
C ASP A 208 -11.98 13.85 -17.54
N ARG A 209 -11.22 14.62 -16.76
CA ARG A 209 -11.27 14.62 -15.30
C ARG A 209 -12.65 14.97 -14.75
N LYS A 210 -13.38 15.90 -15.39
CA LYS A 210 -14.71 16.32 -14.91
C LYS A 210 -15.74 15.21 -15.18
N GLY A 211 -15.68 14.59 -16.35
CA GLY A 211 -16.51 13.43 -16.69
C GLY A 211 -16.25 12.25 -15.74
N LEU A 212 -14.99 11.92 -15.47
CA LEU A 212 -14.61 10.88 -14.52
C LEU A 212 -15.17 11.13 -13.12
N GLU A 213 -15.04 12.37 -12.61
CA GLU A 213 -15.55 12.73 -11.29
C GLU A 213 -17.08 12.59 -11.22
N LYS A 214 -17.80 13.10 -12.23
CA LYS A 214 -19.27 13.00 -12.30
C LYS A 214 -19.74 11.53 -12.33
N LEU A 215 -19.10 10.70 -13.16
CA LEU A 215 -19.45 9.29 -13.28
C LEU A 215 -19.13 8.52 -12.01
N PHE A 216 -17.94 8.74 -11.43
CA PHE A 216 -17.55 8.13 -10.15
C PHE A 216 -18.50 8.51 -9.02
N ARG A 217 -18.85 9.80 -8.91
CA ARG A 217 -19.83 10.29 -7.93
C ARG A 217 -21.15 9.55 -8.07
N SER A 218 -21.71 9.48 -9.27
CA SER A 218 -22.98 8.77 -9.52
C SER A 218 -22.90 7.29 -9.11
N LYS A 219 -21.84 6.58 -9.51
CA LYS A 219 -21.64 5.17 -9.14
C LYS A 219 -21.54 4.96 -7.62
N VAL A 220 -20.81 5.81 -6.91
CA VAL A 220 -20.66 5.70 -5.44
C VAL A 220 -21.97 6.01 -4.72
N LEU A 221 -22.71 7.05 -5.14
CA LEU A 221 -23.98 7.38 -4.51
C LEU A 221 -25.03 6.30 -4.75
N ASN A 222 -25.12 5.76 -5.97
CA ASN A 222 -26.02 4.66 -6.29
C ASN A 222 -25.66 3.39 -5.50
N LEU A 223 -24.37 3.08 -5.34
CA LEU A 223 -23.91 1.99 -4.48
C LEU A 223 -24.40 2.17 -3.04
N LEU A 224 -24.16 3.34 -2.45
CA LEU A 224 -24.53 3.59 -1.04
C LEU A 224 -26.05 3.61 -0.84
N LEU A 225 -26.82 4.10 -1.82
CA LEU A 225 -28.28 4.06 -1.81
C LEU A 225 -28.78 2.61 -1.87
N ALA A 226 -28.27 1.80 -2.81
CA ALA A 226 -28.63 0.39 -2.96
C ALA A 226 -28.28 -0.44 -1.71
N LYS A 227 -27.24 -0.06 -0.97
CA LYS A 227 -26.83 -0.68 0.30
C LYS A 227 -27.55 -0.12 1.52
N GLY A 228 -28.53 0.78 1.34
CA GLY A 228 -29.29 1.41 2.43
C GLY A 228 -28.46 2.29 3.36
N LYS A 229 -27.28 2.76 2.92
CA LYS A 229 -26.39 3.60 3.74
C LYS A 229 -26.77 5.08 3.67
N ILE A 230 -27.37 5.51 2.56
CA ILE A 230 -27.87 6.87 2.36
C ILE A 230 -29.30 6.85 1.81
N THR A 231 -29.96 8.00 1.86
CA THR A 231 -31.31 8.22 1.31
C THR A 231 -31.26 9.07 0.03
N PRO A 232 -32.32 9.08 -0.80
CA PRO A 232 -32.41 10.00 -1.93
C PRO A 232 -32.21 11.47 -1.54
N GLY A 233 -32.74 11.89 -0.39
CA GLY A 233 -32.52 13.25 0.14
C GLY A 233 -31.04 13.56 0.40
N THR A 234 -30.22 12.56 0.76
CA THR A 234 -28.76 12.74 0.90
C THR A 234 -28.10 13.03 -0.44
N ILE A 235 -28.57 12.40 -1.52
CA ILE A 235 -28.08 12.64 -2.88
C ILE A 235 -28.41 14.06 -3.32
N THR A 236 -29.68 14.47 -3.17
CA THR A 236 -30.14 15.84 -3.47
C THR A 236 -29.33 16.89 -2.69
N LEU A 237 -29.07 16.64 -1.40
CA LEU A 237 -28.23 17.52 -0.59
C LEU A 237 -26.82 17.64 -1.18
N LEU A 238 -26.16 16.53 -1.49
CA LEU A 238 -24.80 16.52 -2.03
C LEU A 238 -24.71 17.17 -3.42
N ASP A 239 -25.74 16.99 -4.25
CA ASP A 239 -25.80 17.60 -5.58
C ASP A 239 -26.08 19.11 -5.54
N SER A 240 -26.69 19.62 -4.46
CA SER A 240 -26.87 21.07 -4.26
C SER A 240 -25.59 21.80 -3.86
N TRP A 241 -24.55 21.08 -3.41
CA TRP A 241 -23.29 21.68 -3.01
C TRP A 241 -22.47 22.15 -4.22
N LYS A 242 -21.97 23.40 -4.14
CA LYS A 242 -21.00 23.94 -5.11
C LYS A 242 -19.78 23.02 -5.28
N HIS A 243 -19.34 22.40 -4.19
CA HIS A 243 -18.26 21.42 -4.16
C HIS A 243 -18.73 20.16 -3.45
N THR A 244 -19.04 19.12 -4.23
CA THR A 244 -19.54 17.84 -3.68
C THR A 244 -18.53 17.09 -2.83
N GLY A 245 -17.24 17.47 -2.93
CA GLY A 245 -16.11 16.85 -2.22
C GLY A 245 -15.65 15.51 -2.80
N PHE A 246 -16.24 15.05 -3.90
CA PHE A 246 -15.63 14.06 -4.77
C PHE A 246 -14.47 14.70 -5.52
N THR A 247 -13.39 13.96 -5.69
CA THR A 247 -12.24 14.46 -6.47
C THR A 247 -11.62 13.32 -7.26
N VAL A 248 -11.28 13.61 -8.52
CA VAL A 248 -10.44 12.75 -9.36
C VAL A 248 -9.16 13.50 -9.68
N PHE A 249 -8.02 12.95 -9.30
CA PHE A 249 -6.71 13.39 -9.75
C PHE A 249 -6.26 12.47 -10.89
N CYS A 250 -5.74 13.05 -11.97
CA CYS A 250 -5.09 12.32 -13.05
C CYS A 250 -3.66 12.87 -13.18
N GLY A 251 -2.67 12.01 -12.97
CA GLY A 251 -1.27 12.35 -13.17
C GLY A 251 -0.88 12.35 -14.64
N GLU A 252 0.34 12.80 -14.90
CA GLU A 252 0.98 12.75 -16.21
C GLU A 252 1.15 11.31 -16.70
N ARG A 253 1.32 11.17 -18.02
CA ARG A 253 1.62 9.89 -18.65
C ARG A 253 3.02 9.44 -18.25
N ILE A 254 3.11 8.21 -17.76
CA ILE A 254 4.38 7.50 -17.58
C ILE A 254 4.63 6.69 -18.85
N TYR A 255 5.77 6.94 -19.50
CA TYR A 255 6.14 6.26 -20.73
C TYR A 255 6.73 4.87 -20.46
N PRO A 256 6.65 3.91 -21.41
CA PRO A 256 7.11 2.53 -21.22
C PRO A 256 8.58 2.37 -20.83
N ASN A 257 9.41 3.35 -21.14
CA ASN A 257 10.85 3.39 -20.88
C ASN A 257 11.22 4.05 -19.55
N ASP A 258 10.26 4.64 -18.83
CA ASP A 258 10.49 5.25 -17.52
C ASP A 258 10.26 4.24 -16.38
N ASP A 259 11.17 3.27 -16.31
CA ASP A 259 11.12 2.21 -15.29
C ASP A 259 11.20 2.76 -13.86
N THR A 260 11.91 3.88 -13.68
CA THR A 260 12.06 4.52 -12.37
C THR A 260 10.74 5.15 -11.92
N ALA A 261 10.05 5.90 -12.78
CA ALA A 261 8.74 6.44 -12.44
C ALA A 261 7.70 5.34 -12.21
N MET A 262 7.73 4.26 -13.01
CA MET A 262 6.85 3.12 -12.82
C MET A 262 7.07 2.43 -11.47
N GLU A 263 8.31 2.09 -11.12
CA GLU A 263 8.64 1.43 -9.84
C GLU A 263 8.31 2.34 -8.65
N ASN A 264 8.57 3.64 -8.76
CA ASN A 264 8.21 4.63 -7.74
C ASN A 264 6.69 4.70 -7.54
N LEU A 265 5.91 4.72 -8.61
CA LEU A 265 4.46 4.73 -8.52
C LEU A 265 3.92 3.41 -7.95
N ALA A 266 4.44 2.27 -8.40
CA ALA A 266 4.08 0.94 -7.91
C ALA A 266 4.28 0.82 -6.39
N ARG A 267 5.40 1.32 -5.87
CA ARG A 267 5.66 1.41 -4.43
C ARG A 267 4.74 2.40 -3.73
N TYR A 268 4.49 3.55 -4.35
CA TYR A 268 3.69 4.63 -3.78
C TYR A 268 2.24 4.23 -3.51
N ILE A 269 1.60 3.49 -4.43
CA ILE A 269 0.17 3.17 -4.34
C ILE A 269 -0.17 2.29 -3.12
N ILE A 270 0.78 1.53 -2.57
CA ILE A 270 0.59 0.67 -1.40
C ILE A 270 1.40 1.09 -0.16
N ARG A 271 1.84 2.35 -0.10
CA ARG A 271 2.60 2.90 1.03
C ARG A 271 1.94 2.64 2.40
N ALA A 272 2.75 2.72 3.45
CA ALA A 272 2.28 2.64 4.84
C ALA A 272 1.30 3.80 5.17
N SER A 273 0.44 3.58 6.16
CA SER A 273 -0.53 4.57 6.64
C SER A 273 0.10 5.77 7.35
N PHE A 274 1.32 5.60 7.85
CA PHE A 274 2.03 6.61 8.63
C PHE A 274 3.54 6.51 8.39
N SER A 275 4.27 7.54 8.83
CA SER A 275 5.73 7.53 8.90
C SER A 275 6.18 7.72 10.34
N GLN A 276 7.10 6.86 10.80
CA GLN A 276 7.72 7.01 12.12
C GLN A 276 8.50 8.32 12.25
N GLU A 277 9.12 8.79 11.18
CA GLU A 277 9.90 10.05 11.16
C GLU A 277 9.04 11.29 11.45
N ARG A 278 7.72 11.17 11.24
CA ARG A 278 6.76 12.25 11.46
C ARG A 278 6.15 12.23 12.87
N MET A 279 6.47 11.21 13.66
CA MET A 279 5.94 10.98 15.00
C MET A 279 6.99 11.39 16.05
N THR A 280 6.51 12.05 17.09
CA THR A 280 7.26 12.25 18.34
C THR A 280 6.37 11.82 19.49
N TYR A 281 6.87 10.89 20.32
CA TYR A 281 6.16 10.38 21.49
C TYR A 281 6.75 11.02 22.76
N LEU A 282 5.91 11.74 23.48
CA LEU A 282 6.21 12.36 24.76
C LEU A 282 5.74 11.43 25.88
N ARG A 283 6.65 10.56 26.35
CA ARG A 283 6.34 9.46 27.28
C ARG A 283 5.67 9.94 28.58
N ASN A 284 6.22 10.99 29.20
CA ASN A 284 5.72 11.52 30.48
C ASN A 284 4.30 12.06 30.40
N GLU A 285 3.85 12.48 29.22
CA GLU A 285 2.53 13.08 28.98
C GLU A 285 1.58 12.10 28.26
N ALA A 286 2.03 10.87 27.98
CA ALA A 286 1.32 9.93 27.11
C ALA A 286 0.76 10.60 25.84
N THR A 287 1.57 11.43 25.18
CA THR A 287 1.13 12.30 24.08
C THR A 287 1.94 12.03 22.82
N VAL A 288 1.26 12.00 21.67
CA VAL A 288 1.89 11.86 20.35
C VAL A 288 1.70 13.12 19.52
N VAL A 289 2.83 13.69 19.10
CA VAL A 289 2.88 14.83 18.17
C VAL A 289 3.17 14.29 16.77
N TYR A 290 2.24 14.49 15.84
CA TYR A 290 2.36 13.99 14.46
C TYR A 290 2.36 15.13 13.44
N LYS A 291 3.48 15.28 12.73
CA LYS A 291 3.68 16.37 11.75
C LYS A 291 3.11 16.00 10.39
N ALA A 292 2.54 16.95 9.65
CA ALA A 292 2.13 16.78 8.25
C ALA A 292 3.34 16.57 7.33
N LYS A 293 3.15 15.94 6.16
CA LYS A 293 4.26 15.63 5.23
C LYS A 293 5.03 16.89 4.77
N LYS A 294 4.33 18.01 4.61
CA LYS A 294 4.94 19.30 4.21
C LYS A 294 5.37 20.17 5.41
N GLY A 295 5.29 19.65 6.64
CA GLY A 295 5.68 20.36 7.87
C GLY A 295 4.80 21.55 8.26
N ARG A 296 3.75 21.87 7.49
CA ARG A 296 2.91 23.08 7.68
C ARG A 296 1.88 22.95 8.79
N GLU A 297 1.57 21.73 9.21
CA GLU A 297 0.53 21.43 10.19
C GLU A 297 1.05 20.32 11.10
N THR A 298 0.69 20.36 12.38
CA THR A 298 0.98 19.30 13.34
C THR A 298 -0.31 18.99 14.08
N LYS A 299 -0.58 17.71 14.33
CA LYS A 299 -1.67 17.28 15.21
C LYS A 299 -1.09 16.61 16.45
N THR A 300 -1.53 17.06 17.62
CA THR A 300 -1.27 16.42 18.91
C THR A 300 -2.41 15.47 19.24
N PHE A 301 -2.07 14.31 19.77
CA PHE A 301 -2.99 13.25 20.16
C PHE A 301 -2.65 12.80 21.58
N ASP A 302 -3.66 12.45 22.36
CA ASP A 302 -3.49 11.45 23.44
C ASP A 302 -2.99 10.14 22.81
N ALA A 303 -2.08 9.43 23.47
CA ALA A 303 -1.45 8.23 22.90
C ALA A 303 -2.48 7.14 22.55
N CYS A 304 -3.52 6.95 23.36
CA CYS A 304 -4.59 6.01 23.05
C CYS A 304 -5.45 6.50 21.87
N GLU A 305 -5.70 7.81 21.72
CA GLU A 305 -6.35 8.37 20.53
C GLU A 305 -5.50 8.13 19.27
N TRP A 306 -4.18 8.28 19.38
CA TRP A 306 -3.26 8.02 18.28
C TRP A 306 -3.28 6.54 17.88
N LEU A 307 -3.25 5.62 18.85
CA LEU A 307 -3.43 4.19 18.62
C LEU A 307 -4.78 3.89 17.96
N ALA A 308 -5.86 4.56 18.36
CA ALA A 308 -7.17 4.40 17.74
C ALA A 308 -7.17 4.81 16.26
N ALA A 309 -6.60 5.97 15.96
CA ALA A 309 -6.45 6.48 14.60
C ALA A 309 -5.66 5.48 13.73
N MET A 310 -4.52 5.01 14.24
CA MET A 310 -3.68 4.02 13.58
C MET A 310 -4.41 2.69 13.32
N CYS A 311 -5.12 2.17 14.32
CA CYS A 311 -5.85 0.91 14.24
C CYS A 311 -6.96 0.93 13.20
N SER A 312 -7.59 2.08 12.97
CA SER A 312 -8.64 2.22 11.94
C SER A 312 -8.16 1.89 10.52
N HIS A 313 -6.85 1.92 10.29
CA HIS A 313 -6.23 1.67 8.99
C HIS A 313 -5.74 0.24 8.79
N ILE A 314 -5.70 -0.58 9.85
CA ILE A 314 -5.32 -1.98 9.75
C ILE A 314 -6.42 -2.71 8.96
N PRO A 315 -6.12 -3.43 7.86
CA PRO A 315 -7.12 -4.19 7.13
C PRO A 315 -7.61 -5.42 7.91
N ASN A 316 -8.85 -5.86 7.67
CA ASN A 316 -9.35 -7.14 8.20
C ASN A 316 -8.49 -8.32 7.71
N GLN A 317 -8.57 -9.45 8.43
CA GLN A 317 -7.99 -10.70 7.96
C GLN A 317 -8.58 -11.06 6.59
N GLY A 318 -7.72 -11.38 5.62
CA GLY A 318 -8.12 -11.67 4.24
C GLY A 318 -8.55 -10.46 3.40
N GLU A 319 -8.68 -9.25 3.98
CA GLU A 319 -9.13 -8.07 3.25
C GLU A 319 -8.14 -7.69 2.13
N GLN A 320 -8.62 -7.67 0.88
CA GLN A 320 -7.80 -7.32 -0.27
C GLN A 320 -7.79 -5.80 -0.47
N MET A 321 -6.65 -5.18 -0.19
CA MET A 321 -6.43 -3.73 -0.36
C MET A 321 -5.89 -3.38 -1.75
N VAL A 322 -5.42 -4.38 -2.52
CA VAL A 322 -5.00 -4.22 -3.91
C VAL A 322 -5.83 -5.15 -4.78
N ARG A 323 -6.36 -4.63 -5.88
CA ARG A 323 -7.20 -5.36 -6.83
C ARG A 323 -6.71 -5.12 -8.24
N TYR A 324 -6.85 -6.15 -9.07
CA TYR A 324 -6.44 -6.12 -10.48
C TYR A 324 -7.66 -6.25 -11.37
N TYR A 325 -7.76 -5.39 -12.37
CA TYR A 325 -8.91 -5.30 -13.26
C TYR A 325 -8.50 -5.22 -14.73
N GLY A 326 -9.49 -5.52 -15.59
CA GLY A 326 -9.32 -5.52 -17.04
C GLY A 326 -8.17 -6.41 -17.49
N TYR A 327 -7.31 -5.88 -18.36
CA TYR A 327 -6.18 -6.63 -18.91
C TYR A 327 -5.19 -7.15 -17.85
N TYR A 328 -5.11 -6.51 -16.68
CA TYR A 328 -4.25 -6.92 -15.57
C TYR A 328 -4.94 -7.84 -14.56
N SER A 329 -6.23 -8.14 -14.73
CA SER A 329 -6.93 -9.06 -13.83
C SER A 329 -6.26 -10.45 -13.79
N ASN A 330 -6.34 -11.12 -12.64
CA ASN A 330 -5.76 -12.46 -12.48
C ASN A 330 -6.34 -13.46 -13.48
N VAL A 331 -7.62 -13.35 -13.82
CA VAL A 331 -8.28 -14.22 -14.81
C VAL A 331 -7.69 -13.99 -16.20
N CYS A 332 -7.59 -12.73 -16.64
CA CYS A 332 -7.01 -12.42 -17.95
C CYS A 332 -5.54 -12.85 -18.04
N ARG A 333 -4.75 -12.58 -16.99
CA ARG A 333 -3.35 -13.00 -16.91
C ARG A 333 -3.21 -14.52 -16.93
N GLY A 334 -4.02 -15.24 -16.16
CA GLY A 334 -4.01 -16.71 -16.13
C GLY A 334 -4.37 -17.35 -17.47
N LYS A 335 -5.35 -16.78 -18.20
CA LYS A 335 -5.69 -17.22 -19.56
C LYS A 335 -4.51 -17.04 -20.52
N ARG A 336 -3.90 -15.84 -20.56
CA ARG A 336 -2.74 -15.57 -21.43
C ARG A 336 -1.52 -16.41 -21.09
N GLN A 337 -1.29 -16.71 -19.81
CA GLN A 337 -0.22 -17.62 -19.39
C GLN A 337 -0.45 -19.05 -19.89
N LYS A 338 -1.70 -19.54 -19.83
CA LYS A 338 -2.07 -20.87 -20.36
C LYS A 338 -1.89 -20.94 -21.87
N GLU A 339 -2.22 -19.86 -22.57
CA GLU A 339 -2.11 -19.72 -24.03
C GLU A 339 -0.70 -19.35 -24.52
N LYS A 340 0.24 -19.03 -23.60
CA LYS A 340 1.59 -18.54 -23.89
C LYS A 340 1.62 -17.26 -24.75
N THR A 341 0.63 -16.39 -24.58
CA THR A 341 0.47 -15.14 -25.34
C THR A 341 0.84 -13.88 -24.53
N ASP A 342 1.31 -14.04 -23.29
CA ASP A 342 1.48 -12.91 -22.37
C ASP A 342 2.65 -11.95 -22.74
N ASP A 343 3.62 -12.40 -23.54
CA ASP A 343 4.78 -11.57 -23.97
C ASP A 343 4.57 -10.86 -25.33
N ALA A 344 3.45 -11.12 -26.01
CA ALA A 344 3.16 -10.58 -27.33
C ALA A 344 2.20 -9.39 -27.25
N ILE A 345 2.72 -8.19 -26.99
CA ILE A 345 1.92 -6.95 -27.14
C ILE A 345 2.66 -6.00 -28.07
N PRO A 346 2.27 -5.93 -29.36
CA PRO A 346 2.72 -4.87 -30.25
C PRO A 346 2.20 -3.53 -29.71
N CYS A 347 3.08 -2.77 -29.04
CA CYS A 347 2.83 -1.36 -28.78
C CYS A 347 3.22 -0.57 -30.03
N ILE A 348 2.35 0.29 -30.54
CA ILE A 348 2.62 1.11 -31.74
C ILE A 348 3.69 2.20 -31.45
N ILE A 349 4.16 2.32 -30.21
CA ILE A 349 5.36 3.07 -29.85
C ILE A 349 6.54 2.11 -29.94
N LYS A 350 7.46 2.32 -30.91
CA LYS A 350 8.69 1.52 -31.05
C LYS A 350 9.43 1.47 -29.70
N THR A 351 9.53 0.28 -29.13
CA THR A 351 10.35 -0.01 -27.97
C THR A 351 11.54 -0.86 -28.42
N ASP A 352 12.76 -0.40 -28.15
CA ASP A 352 13.95 -1.22 -28.33
C ASP A 352 13.93 -2.38 -27.32
N ALA A 353 14.11 -3.58 -27.86
CA ALA A 353 14.28 -4.90 -27.24
C ALA A 353 13.92 -5.07 -25.74
N ALA A 354 12.91 -5.90 -25.48
CA ALA A 354 12.65 -6.44 -24.15
C ALA A 354 13.83 -7.30 -23.67
N SER A 355 14.53 -6.87 -22.61
CA SER A 355 15.46 -7.74 -21.89
C SER A 355 14.65 -8.78 -21.09
N PRO A 356 15.03 -10.08 -21.09
CA PRO A 356 14.32 -11.08 -20.32
C PRO A 356 14.35 -10.73 -18.82
N ALA A 357 13.16 -10.72 -18.21
CA ALA A 357 12.95 -10.49 -16.80
C ALA A 357 13.68 -11.56 -15.96
N ARG A 358 14.85 -11.22 -15.40
CA ARG A 358 15.45 -12.04 -14.34
C ARG A 358 14.60 -11.93 -13.07
N ARG A 359 14.04 -13.06 -12.61
CA ARG A 359 13.50 -13.18 -11.25
C ARG A 359 14.61 -12.85 -10.26
N ARG A 360 14.51 -11.72 -9.57
CA ARG A 360 15.50 -11.37 -8.53
C ARG A 360 15.24 -12.20 -7.28
N SER A 361 16.31 -12.64 -6.65
CA SER A 361 16.24 -13.45 -5.43
C SER A 361 15.74 -12.64 -4.23
N TRP A 362 15.24 -13.32 -3.21
CA TRP A 362 14.87 -12.71 -1.92
C TRP A 362 16.00 -11.86 -1.30
N ALA A 363 17.25 -12.24 -1.54
CA ALA A 363 18.44 -11.49 -1.13
C ALA A 363 18.50 -10.08 -1.76
N SER A 364 18.18 -9.95 -3.05
CA SER A 364 18.15 -8.65 -3.75
C SER A 364 17.05 -7.72 -3.21
N LEU A 365 15.92 -8.28 -2.79
CA LEU A 365 14.82 -7.53 -2.17
C LEU A 365 15.21 -7.04 -0.77
N ILE A 366 15.88 -7.88 0.04
CA ILE A 366 16.41 -7.46 1.34
C ILE A 366 17.48 -6.39 1.20
N GLN A 367 18.39 -6.52 0.24
CA GLN A 367 19.39 -5.50 -0.05
C GLN A 367 18.76 -4.13 -0.33
N LYS A 368 17.62 -4.08 -1.05
CA LYS A 368 16.89 -2.82 -1.28
C LYS A 368 16.27 -2.22 -0.02
N ILE A 369 16.00 -3.02 1.02
CA ILE A 369 15.31 -2.60 2.25
C ILE A 369 16.28 -2.25 3.37
N TYR A 370 17.32 -3.07 3.53
CA TYR A 370 18.31 -2.96 4.60
C TYR A 370 19.65 -2.41 4.11
N GLU A 371 19.74 -2.03 2.83
CA GLU A 371 20.96 -1.60 2.12
C GLU A 371 22.09 -2.66 2.10
N VAL A 372 21.84 -3.85 2.66
CA VAL A 372 22.78 -4.95 2.83
C VAL A 372 22.06 -6.27 2.55
N ASP A 373 22.74 -7.18 1.86
CA ASP A 373 22.31 -8.57 1.71
C ASP A 373 22.80 -9.42 2.91
N PRO A 374 21.91 -9.94 3.77
CA PRO A 374 22.29 -10.80 4.90
C PRO A 374 22.79 -12.18 4.46
N LEU A 375 22.74 -12.51 3.17
CA LEU A 375 23.35 -13.71 2.62
C LEU A 375 24.72 -13.43 1.99
N THR A 376 25.26 -12.22 2.14
CA THR A 376 26.64 -11.89 1.78
C THR A 376 27.49 -11.78 3.04
N CYS A 377 28.57 -12.57 3.12
CA CYS A 377 29.44 -12.58 4.28
C CYS A 377 30.13 -11.21 4.47
N PRO A 378 30.04 -10.59 5.65
CA PRO A 378 30.69 -9.32 5.89
C PRO A 378 32.23 -9.42 5.84
N GLN A 379 32.78 -10.58 6.23
CA GLN A 379 34.22 -10.85 6.34
C GLN A 379 34.86 -11.22 4.99
N CYS A 380 34.33 -12.22 4.29
CA CYS A 380 34.94 -12.75 3.06
C CYS A 380 34.15 -12.47 1.77
N LYS A 381 32.99 -11.81 1.86
CA LYS A 381 32.03 -11.59 0.75
C LYS A 381 31.44 -12.86 0.10
N GLY A 382 31.75 -14.05 0.64
CA GLY A 382 31.16 -15.33 0.23
C GLY A 382 29.68 -15.44 0.57
N ALA A 383 28.97 -16.36 -0.10
CA ALA A 383 27.54 -16.58 0.11
C ALA A 383 27.27 -17.29 1.44
N MET A 384 26.46 -16.69 2.31
CA MET A 384 26.04 -17.30 3.57
C MET A 384 24.80 -18.17 3.40
N LYS A 385 24.63 -19.16 4.30
CA LYS A 385 23.48 -20.09 4.31
C LYS A 385 22.76 -20.04 5.64
N ILE A 386 21.44 -20.20 5.61
CA ILE A 386 20.64 -20.43 6.82
C ILE A 386 20.92 -21.87 7.26
N ILE A 387 21.39 -22.05 8.50
CA ILE A 387 21.74 -23.36 9.06
C ILE A 387 20.72 -23.89 10.05
N SER A 388 19.94 -23.02 10.70
CA SER A 388 18.86 -23.43 11.59
C SER A 388 17.86 -22.29 11.83
N PHE A 389 16.65 -22.68 12.26
CA PHE A 389 15.66 -21.79 12.83
C PHE A 389 15.52 -22.13 14.32
N ILE A 390 15.65 -21.13 15.19
CA ILE A 390 15.44 -21.29 16.63
C ILE A 390 14.16 -20.56 16.97
N GLU A 391 13.16 -21.31 17.40
CA GLU A 391 11.87 -20.78 17.81
C GLU A 391 11.80 -20.70 19.34
N GLN A 392 10.87 -19.91 19.87
CA GLN A 392 10.66 -19.84 21.30
C GLN A 392 10.20 -21.23 21.80
N ALA A 393 10.78 -21.73 22.90
CA ALA A 393 10.29 -22.96 23.51
C ALA A 393 8.83 -22.77 23.92
N GLU A 394 7.97 -23.75 23.60
CA GLU A 394 6.64 -23.83 24.19
C GLU A 394 6.83 -24.02 25.71
N VAL A 395 6.45 -23.01 26.50
CA VAL A 395 6.43 -23.06 27.97
C VAL A 395 5.00 -23.25 28.43
#